data_AF-A0A4V1IUU3-F1
#
_entry.id   AF-A0A4V1IUU3-F1
#
_cell.length_a   1.000
_cell.length_b   1.000
_cell.length_c   1.000
_cell.angle_alpha   90.00
_cell.angle_beta   90.00
_cell.angle_gamma   90.00
#
_symmetry.space_group_name_H-M   'P 1'
#
loop_
_entity.id
_entity.type
_entity.pdbx_description
1 polymer ?
#
loop_
_entity_poly.entity_id
_entity_poly.type
_entity_poly.pdbx_seq_one_letter_code
_entity_poly.pdbx_strand_id
1 'polypeptide(L)' 'ELLGGFLWTAPKKRVTHRKKRLRMTMKWLKPIQNGKHCNYCGQPMYLSHVCAHCVK' A
#
# COMPACT_ATOMS: atom_id res chain seq x y z
N GLU A 1 -1.62 -28.25 25.61
CA GLU A 1 -1.22 -28.58 24.22
C GLU A 1 -1.16 -27.35 23.29
N LEU A 2 -0.54 -26.24 23.73
CA LEU A 2 -0.59 -24.97 22.97
C LEU A 2 0.55 -24.80 21.94
N LEU A 3 1.60 -25.63 22.00
CA LEU A 3 2.83 -25.44 21.20
C LEU A 3 2.91 -26.36 19.96
N GLY A 4 2.03 -27.36 19.84
CA GLY A 4 2.10 -28.38 18.77
C GLY A 4 1.87 -27.81 17.36
N GLY A 5 0.91 -26.90 17.19
CA GLY A 5 0.63 -26.26 15.89
C GLY A 5 1.66 -25.22 15.46
N PHE A 6 2.35 -24.60 16.43
CA PHE A 6 3.38 -23.59 16.17
C PHE A 6 4.66 -24.19 15.57
N LEU A 7 5.00 -25.42 15.97
CA LEU A 7 6.19 -26.13 15.48
C LEU A 7 6.06 -26.59 14.02
N TRP A 8 4.84 -26.78 13.50
CA TRP A 8 4.61 -27.27 12.12
C TRP A 8 4.37 -26.15 11.08
N THR A 9 4.06 -24.94 11.52
CA THR A 9 3.74 -23.81 10.64
C THR A 9 4.91 -22.87 10.36
N ALA A 10 6.08 -23.14 10.96
CA ALA A 10 7.28 -22.33 10.75
C ALA A 10 7.89 -22.56 9.35
N PRO A 11 8.39 -21.51 8.68
CA PRO A 11 9.08 -21.67 7.41
C PRO A 11 10.34 -22.51 7.60
N LYS A 12 10.37 -23.70 6.98
CA LYS A 12 11.48 -24.65 7.14
C LYS A 12 12.83 -24.13 6.63
N LYS A 13 12.82 -23.22 5.65
CA LYS A 13 14.02 -22.73 4.95
C LYS A 13 13.89 -21.23 4.63
N ARG A 14 15.05 -20.55 4.58
CA ARG A 14 15.14 -19.15 4.17
C ARG A 14 14.79 -19.00 2.69
N VAL A 15 14.01 -17.97 2.36
CA VAL A 15 13.67 -17.62 0.97
C VAL A 15 14.86 -16.99 0.26
N THR A 16 15.13 -17.39 -0.99
CA THR A 16 16.22 -16.81 -1.79
C THR A 16 15.88 -15.37 -2.22
N HIS A 17 16.92 -14.57 -2.47
CA HIS A 17 16.77 -13.19 -2.92
C HIS A 17 15.91 -13.07 -4.20
N ARG A 18 16.09 -13.98 -5.17
CA ARG A 18 15.29 -14.02 -6.41
C ARG A 18 13.80 -14.27 -6.14
N LYS A 19 13.48 -15.25 -5.29
CA LYS A 19 12.08 -15.56 -4.91
C LYS A 19 11.42 -14.39 -4.18
N LYS A 20 12.16 -13.71 -3.28
CA LYS A 20 11.68 -12.50 -2.61
C LYS A 20 11.39 -11.38 -3.62
N ARG A 21 12.29 -11.15 -4.59
CA ARG A 21 12.14 -10.10 -5.62
C ARG A 21 10.90 -10.33 -6.48
N LEU A 22 10.75 -11.53 -7.06
CA LEU A 22 9.60 -11.87 -7.91
C LEU A 22 8.26 -11.65 -7.20
N ARG A 23 8.17 -12.01 -5.91
CA ARG A 23 6.96 -11.78 -5.11
C ARG A 23 6.63 -10.30 -4.90
N MET A 24 7.64 -9.43 -4.90
CA MET A 24 7.46 -7.98 -4.72
C MET A 24 7.24 -7.24 -6.04
N THR A 25 7.69 -7.79 -7.17
CA THR A 25 7.65 -7.13 -8.48
C THR A 25 6.26 -6.65 -8.88
N MET A 26 5.20 -7.41 -8.59
CA MET A 26 3.83 -7.04 -8.97
C MET A 26 3.19 -5.97 -8.06
N LYS A 27 3.84 -5.63 -6.94
CA LYS A 27 3.31 -4.73 -5.90
C LYS A 27 3.83 -3.30 -6.04
N TRP A 28 3.87 -2.81 -7.27
CA TRP A 28 4.29 -1.44 -7.55
C TRP A 28 3.19 -0.44 -7.24
N LEU A 29 3.59 0.78 -6.89
CA LEU A 29 2.66 1.87 -6.63
C LEU A 29 2.07 2.35 -7.97
N LYS A 30 0.75 2.21 -8.12
CA LYS A 30 0.07 2.71 -9.31
C LYS A 30 0.00 4.24 -9.27
N PRO A 31 0.25 4.94 -10.38
CA PRO A 31 0.15 6.40 -10.43
C PRO A 31 -1.30 6.85 -10.22
N ILE A 32 -1.51 7.86 -9.38
CA ILE A 32 -2.83 8.39 -9.09
C ILE A 32 -3.26 9.32 -10.22
N GLN A 33 -4.38 9.02 -10.88
CA GLN A 33 -4.92 9.82 -11.98
C GLN A 33 -5.97 10.85 -11.52
N ASN A 34 -6.42 10.75 -10.27
CA ASN A 34 -7.59 11.48 -9.77
C ASN A 34 -7.23 12.81 -9.09
N GLY A 35 -6.07 13.37 -9.39
CA GLY A 35 -5.60 14.64 -8.85
C GLY A 35 -6.24 15.82 -9.58
N LYS A 36 -6.88 16.72 -8.85
CA LYS A 36 -7.37 18.02 -9.33
C LYS A 36 -6.91 19.12 -8.39
N HIS A 37 -6.89 20.36 -8.86
CA HIS A 37 -6.70 21.50 -7.99
C HIS A 37 -8.06 22.01 -7.49
N CYS A 38 -8.10 22.52 -6.26
CA CYS A 38 -9.30 23.17 -5.73
C CYS A 38 -9.53 24.52 -6.43
N ASN A 39 -10.76 24.79 -6.85
CA ASN A 39 -11.13 26.03 -7.54
C ASN A 39 -11.01 27.29 -6.68
N TYR A 40 -11.01 27.15 -5.34
CA TYR A 40 -11.00 28.28 -4.42
C TYR A 40 -9.60 28.57 -3.87
N CYS A 41 -8.87 27.55 -3.39
CA CYS A 41 -7.56 27.72 -2.76
C CYS A 41 -6.37 27.25 -3.61
N GLY A 42 -6.62 26.63 -4.77
CA GLY A 42 -5.57 26.10 -5.64
C GLY A 42 -4.83 24.87 -5.11
N GLN A 43 -5.13 24.38 -3.90
CA GLN A 43 -4.46 23.22 -3.32
C GLN A 43 -4.81 21.91 -4.07
N PRO A 44 -3.87 20.95 -4.16
CA PRO A 44 -4.14 19.66 -4.77
C PRO A 44 -5.13 18.86 -3.93
N MET A 45 -6.07 18.23 -4.61
CA MET A 45 -7.17 17.50 -4.02
C MET A 45 -7.54 16.32 -4.90
N TYR A 46 -8.16 15.32 -4.32
CA TYR A 46 -8.75 14.22 -5.09
C TYR A 46 -10.10 14.62 -5.72
N LEU A 47 -10.42 14.03 -6.87
CA LEU A 47 -11.63 14.35 -7.64
C LEU A 47 -12.93 14.19 -6.82
N SER A 48 -13.03 13.15 -6.00
CA SER A 48 -14.24 12.78 -5.24
C SER A 48 -14.28 13.33 -3.80
N HIS A 49 -13.29 14.12 -3.40
CA HIS A 49 -13.20 14.65 -2.04
C HIS A 49 -13.46 16.16 -2.01
N VAL A 50 -13.91 16.67 -0.86
CA VAL A 50 -14.01 18.12 -0.59
C VAL A 50 -12.67 18.63 -0.08
N CYS A 51 -12.37 19.90 -0.33
CA CYS A 51 -11.06 20.46 0.00
C CYS A 51 -10.91 20.59 1.51
N ALA A 52 -10.02 19.80 2.09
CA ALA A 52 -9.71 19.85 3.51
C ALA A 52 -9.19 21.23 3.96
N HIS A 53 -8.64 22.03 3.05
CA HIS A 53 -8.18 23.39 3.35
C HIS A 53 -9.31 24.42 3.35
N CYS A 54 -10.36 24.25 2.53
CA CYS A 54 -11.47 25.20 2.47
C CYS A 54 -12.57 24.91 3.49
N VAL A 55 -12.64 23.67 3.99
CA VAL A 55 -13.64 23.25 5.00
C VAL A 55 -13.16 23.50 6.43
N LYS A 56 -11.84 23.64 6.62
CA LYS A 56 -11.23 23.94 7.91
C LYS A 56 -11.36 25.42 8.23
#